data_AF-A0A2K0W5D6-F1
#
_entry.id   AF-A0A2K0W5D6-F1
#
_cell.length_a   1.000
_cell.length_b   1.000
_cell.length_c   1.000
_cell.angle_alpha   90.00
_cell.angle_beta   90.00
_cell.angle_gamma   90.00
#
_symmetry.space_group_name_H-M   'P 1'
#
loop_
_entity.id
_entity.type
_entity.pdbx_description
1 polymer ?
#
loop_
_entity_poly.entity_id
_entity_poly.type
_entity_poly.pdbx_seq_one_letter_code
_entity_poly.pdbx_strand_id
1 'polypeptide(L)'
;MEQTETEEAQQLKSLTKVSDPVGPIDPILFDHAIETVPQKRKPSTPSEALHKKSKQKKKPVVTEAKPKAIIEEIDSSEEDDDLAPYPKDSDPEDSDDDATLVQRNKPKPPVYIRDLISYFRDSESYDKQVLALQTAPILIRRKANYGAEVSFHADELAGLLVGIQDKFEIGNFDDLRLHGMVALVVSQPKTMAPWFARTFFEGDYSLHQRTSILITLGLSARELAGFEVSQHQSAAAFPSKRLPEKMEQLYIDSGNDSSTLPSSQLKALPSTALENISQSLTSSFLAPLAAEAADANTGPDILKLQSFTARYKSKSSSKPRMRAIPNTTAALLATSFFSPLTAHFQVALRSAKPIILNHALLALYLQTLGIIVHAAGPSTLSLPQLTAELWDLLLGVRVHVFGDLGAMKGWLVAMASLLEVNGGDMRRLCETQGREVMETREWVAMVFEKTRGEDGGEENEVKMLAAGVLIRLGEAIERYQALLMGDLVGFQ
;
A
#
# COMPACT_ATOMS: atom_id res chain seq x y z
N MET A 1 -10.05 -58.85 -31.11
CA MET A 1 -10.99 -58.71 -29.98
C MET A 1 -10.47 -59.39 -28.69
N GLU A 2 -9.29 -60.02 -28.68
CA GLU A 2 -8.79 -60.74 -27.48
C GLU A 2 -8.33 -59.84 -26.31
N GLN A 3 -8.07 -58.55 -26.53
CA GLN A 3 -7.63 -57.62 -25.46
C GLN A 3 -8.69 -57.39 -24.36
N THR A 4 -9.95 -57.78 -24.58
CA THR A 4 -11.01 -57.68 -23.56
C THR A 4 -11.13 -58.92 -22.67
N GLU A 5 -10.36 -59.98 -22.95
CA GLU A 5 -10.41 -61.25 -22.22
C GLU A 5 -9.24 -61.43 -21.25
N THR A 6 -8.20 -60.58 -21.34
CA THR A 6 -7.05 -60.57 -20.43
C THR A 6 -7.47 -60.43 -18.97
N GLU A 7 -6.83 -61.17 -18.06
CA GLU A 7 -7.19 -61.23 -16.64
C GLU A 7 -7.22 -59.84 -15.97
N GLU A 8 -6.30 -58.94 -16.33
CA GLU A 8 -6.27 -57.54 -15.87
C GLU A 8 -7.52 -56.76 -16.29
N ALA A 9 -8.00 -56.95 -17.52
CA ALA A 9 -9.22 -56.32 -18.01
C ALA A 9 -10.46 -56.85 -17.28
N GLN A 10 -10.46 -58.14 -16.90
CA GLN A 10 -11.51 -58.73 -16.07
C GLN A 10 -11.48 -58.19 -14.63
N GLN A 11 -10.29 -58.01 -14.04
CA GLN A 11 -10.12 -57.38 -12.72
C GLN A 11 -10.61 -55.93 -12.73
N LEU A 12 -10.21 -55.11 -13.71
CA LEU A 12 -10.68 -53.73 -13.85
C LEU A 12 -12.20 -53.65 -14.04
N LYS A 13 -12.78 -54.57 -14.83
CA LYS A 13 -14.24 -54.70 -14.97
C LYS A 13 -14.94 -55.10 -13.67
N SER A 14 -14.28 -55.90 -12.81
CA SER A 14 -14.82 -56.31 -11.51
C SER A 14 -14.95 -55.14 -10.51
N LEU A 15 -14.07 -54.13 -10.60
CA LEU A 15 -14.13 -52.94 -9.74
C LEU A 15 -15.45 -52.18 -9.88
N THR A 16 -16.09 -52.21 -11.05
CA THR A 16 -17.42 -51.59 -11.26
C THR A 16 -18.56 -52.24 -10.45
N LYS A 17 -18.29 -53.39 -9.81
CA LYS A 17 -19.23 -54.11 -8.94
C LYS A 17 -18.86 -54.04 -7.46
N VAL A 18 -17.74 -53.39 -7.12
CA VAL A 18 -17.33 -53.16 -5.73
C VAL A 18 -18.06 -51.92 -5.24
N SER A 19 -18.96 -52.11 -4.28
CA SER A 19 -19.63 -51.02 -3.57
C SER A 19 -19.07 -50.98 -2.15
N ASP A 20 -18.08 -50.14 -1.91
CA ASP A 20 -17.52 -49.93 -0.59
C ASP A 20 -18.51 -49.08 0.25
N PRO A 21 -19.10 -49.62 1.34
CA PRO A 21 -19.89 -48.83 2.24
C PRO A 21 -18.98 -47.89 3.03
N VAL A 22 -19.38 -46.62 3.17
CA VAL A 22 -18.62 -45.63 3.96
C VAL A 22 -18.55 -46.09 5.42
N GLY A 23 -17.33 -46.35 5.90
CA GLY A 23 -17.09 -46.76 7.29
C GLY A 23 -17.40 -45.65 8.31
N PRO A 24 -17.54 -45.98 9.60
CA PRO A 24 -17.78 -45.00 10.65
C PRO A 24 -16.66 -43.96 10.73
N ILE A 25 -17.04 -42.71 11.04
CA ILE A 25 -16.18 -41.52 10.97
C ILE A 25 -15.27 -41.39 12.21
N ASP A 26 -15.57 -42.13 13.27
CA ASP A 26 -14.92 -42.06 14.59
C ASP A 26 -13.38 -42.05 14.57
N PRO A 27 -12.65 -42.90 13.81
CA PRO A 27 -11.18 -42.87 13.82
C PRO A 27 -10.57 -41.58 13.25
N ILE A 28 -11.33 -40.75 12.53
CA ILE A 28 -10.88 -39.44 12.03
C ILE A 28 -10.93 -38.38 13.15
N LEU A 29 -11.78 -38.56 14.16
CA LEU A 29 -12.03 -37.57 15.22
C LEU A 29 -11.04 -37.67 16.40
N PHE A 30 -10.32 -38.77 16.55
CA PHE A 30 -9.50 -39.04 17.74
C PHE A 30 -7.99 -38.75 17.60
N ASP A 31 -7.47 -38.48 16.41
CA ASP A 31 -6.01 -38.42 16.18
C ASP A 31 -5.34 -37.05 16.46
N HIS A 32 -6.03 -36.18 17.22
CA HIS A 32 -5.55 -34.85 17.64
C HIS A 32 -5.60 -34.65 19.17
N ALA A 33 -5.00 -35.57 19.93
CA ALA A 33 -4.77 -35.40 21.37
C ALA A 33 -3.46 -36.07 21.89
N ILE A 34 -2.31 -35.44 21.57
CA ILE A 34 -1.09 -35.30 22.42
C ILE A 34 -0.31 -36.58 22.85
N GLU A 35 0.93 -36.65 22.34
CA GLU A 35 2.20 -37.14 22.92
C GLU A 35 2.26 -38.44 23.79
N THR A 36 3.16 -39.37 23.43
CA THR A 36 4.47 -39.60 24.12
C THR A 36 5.19 -40.87 23.63
N VAL A 37 6.52 -40.89 23.69
CA VAL A 37 7.38 -42.04 23.31
C VAL A 37 7.73 -42.90 24.52
N PRO A 38 7.73 -44.24 24.38
CA PRO A 38 8.80 -45.04 24.99
C PRO A 38 9.42 -46.12 24.07
N GLN A 39 10.73 -46.35 24.23
CA GLN A 39 11.55 -47.29 23.45
C GLN A 39 11.57 -48.74 23.99
N LYS A 40 11.82 -49.73 23.12
CA LYS A 40 12.67 -50.96 23.25
C LYS A 40 12.33 -51.96 22.10
N ARG A 41 13.22 -52.79 21.52
CA ARG A 41 14.70 -52.98 21.56
C ARG A 41 15.15 -54.01 20.49
N LYS A 42 16.23 -53.72 19.73
CA LYS A 42 17.27 -54.66 19.16
C LYS A 42 16.77 -55.77 18.18
N PRO A 43 17.60 -56.46 17.36
CA PRO A 43 19.07 -56.76 17.41
C PRO A 43 19.86 -56.23 16.17
N SER A 44 21.14 -56.50 15.87
CA SER A 44 22.38 -56.87 16.61
C SER A 44 23.62 -56.72 15.69
N THR A 45 24.82 -56.57 16.26
CA THR A 45 26.12 -56.76 15.58
C THR A 45 27.14 -57.43 16.51
N PRO A 46 28.11 -58.18 15.97
CA PRO A 46 29.44 -58.34 16.55
C PRO A 46 30.50 -57.64 15.68
N SER A 47 31.51 -57.07 16.33
CA SER A 47 32.64 -56.39 15.69
C SER A 47 33.94 -57.16 15.92
N GLU A 48 34.74 -57.36 14.89
CA GLU A 48 36.18 -57.58 15.04
C GLU A 48 36.95 -56.57 14.18
N ALA A 49 38.00 -56.01 14.76
CA ALA A 49 38.87 -55.04 14.11
C ALA A 49 40.02 -55.77 13.39
N LEU A 50 40.68 -55.12 12.42
CA LEU A 50 42.14 -54.92 12.40
C LEU A 50 42.64 -54.14 11.15
N HIS A 51 43.68 -53.35 11.38
CA HIS A 51 44.68 -52.80 10.46
C HIS A 51 44.34 -51.80 9.32
N LYS A 52 44.83 -50.57 9.53
CA LYS A 52 45.25 -49.60 8.50
C LYS A 52 46.24 -50.21 7.49
N LYS A 53 46.04 -49.96 6.18
CA LYS A 53 47.13 -49.71 5.22
C LYS A 53 46.74 -48.60 4.23
N SER A 54 47.71 -47.77 3.90
CA SER A 54 47.60 -46.65 2.97
C SER A 54 47.48 -47.11 1.50
N LYS A 55 46.65 -46.43 0.71
CA LYS A 55 46.79 -46.39 -0.75
C LYS A 55 46.52 -44.97 -1.27
N GLN A 56 47.54 -44.40 -1.91
CA GLN A 56 47.43 -43.17 -2.68
C GLN A 56 46.45 -43.39 -3.85
N LYS A 57 45.62 -42.39 -4.18
CA LYS A 57 44.95 -42.29 -5.48
C LYS A 57 45.41 -41.02 -6.18
N LYS A 58 45.94 -41.19 -7.39
CA LYS A 58 46.49 -40.11 -8.23
C LYS A 58 45.35 -39.29 -8.82
N LYS A 59 45.58 -37.98 -9.00
CA LYS A 59 44.70 -37.12 -9.81
C LYS A 59 44.76 -37.59 -11.28
N PRO A 60 43.64 -37.72 -12.01
CA PRO A 60 43.69 -37.84 -13.45
C PRO A 60 44.11 -36.49 -14.07
N VAL A 61 45.11 -36.53 -14.94
CA VAL A 61 45.47 -35.38 -15.79
C VAL A 61 44.57 -35.43 -17.01
N VAL A 62 43.78 -34.37 -17.23
CA VAL A 62 43.03 -34.20 -18.47
C VAL A 62 43.96 -33.52 -19.47
N THR A 63 44.45 -34.27 -20.46
CA THR A 63 45.13 -33.72 -21.63
C THR A 63 44.10 -33.26 -22.65
N GLU A 64 44.03 -31.96 -22.89
CA GLU A 64 43.22 -31.35 -23.94
C GLU A 64 43.75 -31.76 -25.33
N ALA A 65 42.97 -32.55 -26.06
CA ALA A 65 43.19 -32.80 -27.48
C ALA A 65 42.28 -31.87 -28.29
N LYS A 66 42.86 -30.83 -28.91
CA LYS A 66 42.14 -29.98 -29.87
C LYS A 66 41.77 -30.81 -31.10
N PRO A 67 40.49 -30.85 -31.53
CA PRO A 67 40.15 -31.47 -32.81
C PRO A 67 40.74 -30.62 -33.94
N LYS A 68 41.48 -31.27 -34.85
CA LYS A 68 41.87 -30.66 -36.12
C LYS A 68 40.70 -30.78 -37.08
N ALA A 69 40.23 -29.67 -37.63
CA ALA A 69 39.31 -29.71 -38.77
C ALA A 69 40.05 -30.31 -39.97
N ILE A 70 39.47 -31.33 -40.59
CA ILE A 70 39.85 -31.79 -41.91
C ILE A 70 39.05 -30.91 -42.87
N ILE A 71 39.73 -30.03 -43.58
CA ILE A 71 39.16 -29.32 -44.73
C ILE A 71 39.38 -30.25 -45.92
N GLU A 72 38.29 -30.81 -46.43
CA GLU A 72 38.31 -31.59 -47.67
C GLU A 72 38.17 -30.57 -48.82
N GLU A 73 39.30 -30.19 -49.40
CA GLU A 73 39.35 -29.29 -50.56
C GLU A 73 38.79 -30.02 -51.79
N ILE A 74 37.48 -29.86 -52.01
CA ILE A 74 36.81 -30.28 -53.23
C ILE A 74 37.06 -29.20 -54.28
N ASP A 75 38.12 -29.39 -55.06
CA ASP A 75 38.36 -28.62 -56.28
C ASP A 75 37.33 -29.08 -57.33
N SER A 76 36.30 -28.27 -57.53
CA SER A 76 35.26 -28.47 -58.55
C SER A 76 35.15 -27.19 -59.36
N SER A 77 36.07 -27.08 -60.30
CA SER A 77 36.06 -26.09 -61.37
C SER A 77 34.89 -26.35 -62.33
N GLU A 78 33.85 -25.51 -62.27
CA GLU A 78 33.00 -25.21 -63.42
C GLU A 78 32.42 -23.79 -63.23
N GLU A 79 32.68 -22.92 -64.21
CA GLU A 79 32.30 -21.50 -64.20
C GLU A 79 30.83 -21.37 -64.63
N ASP A 80 29.94 -21.02 -63.70
CA ASP A 80 28.53 -20.67 -63.99
C ASP A 80 28.23 -19.29 -63.37
N ASP A 81 28.80 -18.25 -63.97
CA ASP A 81 28.91 -16.88 -63.45
C ASP A 81 27.62 -16.04 -63.66
N ASP A 82 26.45 -16.65 -63.45
CA ASP A 82 25.14 -16.06 -63.74
C ASP A 82 24.10 -16.22 -62.60
N LEU A 83 24.57 -16.54 -61.38
CA LEU A 83 23.73 -16.60 -60.18
C LEU A 83 23.85 -15.32 -59.33
N ALA A 84 22.99 -14.34 -59.61
CA ALA A 84 22.89 -13.13 -58.80
C ALA A 84 22.61 -13.47 -57.32
N PRO A 85 23.36 -12.92 -56.33
CA PRO A 85 23.09 -13.16 -54.93
C PRO A 85 21.68 -12.67 -54.57
N TYR A 86 20.80 -13.61 -54.23
CA TYR A 86 19.49 -13.27 -53.67
C TYR A 86 19.72 -12.44 -52.40
N PRO A 87 19.07 -11.28 -52.25
CA PRO A 87 19.06 -10.62 -50.96
C PRO A 87 18.44 -11.58 -49.95
N LYS A 88 19.10 -11.76 -48.80
CA LYS A 88 18.47 -12.39 -47.65
C LYS A 88 17.41 -11.42 -47.14
N ASP A 89 16.22 -11.50 -47.73
CA ASP A 89 15.01 -10.98 -47.11
C ASP A 89 14.98 -11.57 -45.70
N SER A 90 15.04 -10.67 -44.71
CA SER A 90 15.20 -11.05 -43.32
C SER A 90 13.88 -11.65 -42.85
N ASP A 91 13.85 -12.98 -42.79
CA ASP A 91 12.70 -13.74 -42.33
C ASP A 91 12.35 -13.29 -40.89
N PRO A 92 11.19 -12.66 -40.67
CA PRO A 92 10.83 -12.13 -39.36
C PRO A 92 10.55 -13.22 -38.31
N GLU A 93 10.56 -14.51 -38.69
CA GLU A 93 10.37 -15.63 -37.77
C GLU A 93 11.69 -16.17 -37.15
N ASP A 94 12.88 -15.74 -37.61
CA ASP A 94 14.18 -16.15 -37.03
C ASP A 94 14.59 -15.30 -35.79
N SER A 95 13.59 -14.90 -34.99
CA SER A 95 13.76 -14.08 -33.77
C SER A 95 13.59 -14.89 -32.46
N ASP A 96 13.46 -16.22 -32.56
CA ASP A 96 13.22 -17.09 -31.40
C ASP A 96 14.52 -17.68 -30.83
N ASP A 97 15.00 -17.06 -29.74
CA ASP A 97 15.95 -17.59 -28.76
C ASP A 97 17.16 -18.38 -29.31
N ASP A 98 18.14 -17.65 -29.88
CA ASP A 98 19.50 -18.17 -30.07
C ASP A 98 20.05 -18.70 -28.73
N ALA A 99 20.23 -20.02 -28.65
CA ALA A 99 20.71 -20.72 -27.46
C ALA A 99 22.12 -20.27 -27.00
N THR A 100 22.87 -19.54 -27.84
CA THR A 100 24.16 -18.92 -27.49
C THR A 100 24.02 -17.56 -26.78
N LEU A 101 22.89 -16.87 -26.92
CA LEU A 101 22.58 -15.62 -26.20
C LEU A 101 22.11 -15.85 -24.75
N VAL A 102 21.86 -17.10 -24.33
CA VAL A 102 21.40 -17.45 -22.98
C VAL A 102 22.46 -17.11 -21.93
N GLN A 103 22.34 -15.92 -21.35
CA GLN A 103 23.18 -15.45 -20.25
C GLN A 103 22.93 -16.29 -18.98
N ARG A 104 23.71 -17.37 -18.81
CA ARG A 104 23.62 -18.31 -17.67
C ARG A 104 23.80 -17.67 -16.28
N ASN A 105 24.27 -16.43 -16.22
CA ASN A 105 24.54 -15.68 -15.00
C ASN A 105 23.46 -14.64 -14.64
N LYS A 106 22.29 -14.64 -15.30
CA LYS A 106 21.20 -13.71 -14.97
C LYS A 106 20.76 -13.88 -13.50
N PRO A 107 20.65 -12.80 -12.70
CA PRO A 107 20.32 -12.92 -11.28
C PRO A 107 18.89 -13.45 -11.08
N LYS A 108 18.71 -14.25 -10.02
CA LYS A 108 17.43 -14.85 -9.66
C LYS A 108 16.66 -13.94 -8.69
N PRO A 109 15.33 -13.95 -8.68
CA PRO A 109 14.56 -13.11 -7.77
C PRO A 109 14.85 -13.48 -6.31
N PRO A 110 15.05 -12.50 -5.40
CA PRO A 110 15.35 -12.77 -4.00
C PRO A 110 14.18 -13.47 -3.30
N VAL A 111 14.49 -14.49 -2.49
CA VAL A 111 13.49 -15.29 -1.75
C VAL A 111 13.51 -14.94 -0.26
N TYR A 112 14.65 -14.48 0.27
CA TYR A 112 14.80 -14.01 1.64
C TYR A 112 15.02 -12.50 1.70
N ILE A 113 14.64 -11.89 2.83
CA ILE A 113 14.80 -10.44 3.03
C ILE A 113 16.28 -10.08 3.12
N ARG A 114 17.12 -11.01 3.60
CA ARG A 114 18.59 -10.92 3.55
C ARG A 114 19.13 -10.85 2.11
N ASP A 115 18.55 -11.62 1.18
CA ASP A 115 18.95 -11.59 -0.23
C ASP A 115 18.58 -10.23 -0.83
N LEU A 116 17.36 -9.76 -0.56
CA LEU A 116 16.86 -8.46 -0.99
C LEU A 116 17.77 -7.30 -0.48
N ILE A 117 18.18 -7.36 0.79
CA ILE A 117 19.19 -6.45 1.36
C ILE A 117 20.52 -6.54 0.62
N SER A 118 21.00 -7.75 0.30
CA SER A 118 22.25 -7.90 -0.46
C SER A 118 22.15 -7.31 -1.88
N TYR A 119 20.97 -7.35 -2.50
CA TYR A 119 20.74 -6.77 -3.83
C TYR A 119 20.62 -5.24 -3.77
N PHE A 120 19.98 -4.68 -2.73
CA PHE A 120 19.95 -3.21 -2.54
C PHE A 120 21.32 -2.62 -2.17
N ARG A 121 22.19 -3.39 -1.51
CA ARG A 121 23.59 -3.00 -1.25
C ARG A 121 24.46 -3.06 -2.50
N ASP A 122 24.12 -3.90 -3.48
CA ASP A 122 24.80 -3.95 -4.78
C ASP A 122 24.32 -2.78 -5.64
N SER A 123 25.16 -1.76 -5.74
CA SER A 123 24.87 -0.55 -6.52
C SER A 123 25.54 -0.50 -7.90
N GLU A 124 26.10 -1.62 -8.34
CA GLU A 124 26.81 -1.76 -9.62
C GLU A 124 26.01 -2.60 -10.62
N SER A 125 25.14 -3.50 -10.16
CA SER A 125 24.33 -4.38 -11.01
C SER A 125 22.90 -3.87 -11.24
N TYR A 126 22.64 -3.36 -12.45
CA TYR A 126 21.30 -2.96 -12.92
C TYR A 126 20.24 -4.05 -12.68
N ASP A 127 20.46 -5.27 -13.20
CA ASP A 127 19.52 -6.38 -13.10
C ASP A 127 19.12 -6.70 -11.65
N LYS A 128 20.08 -6.64 -10.70
CA LYS A 128 19.78 -6.89 -9.29
C LYS A 128 18.93 -5.79 -8.67
N GLN A 129 19.19 -4.53 -9.01
CA GLN A 129 18.39 -3.40 -8.50
C GLN A 129 16.96 -3.43 -9.03
N VAL A 130 16.77 -3.62 -10.34
CA VAL A 130 15.44 -3.74 -10.96
C VAL A 130 14.66 -4.90 -10.33
N LEU A 131 15.30 -6.06 -10.21
CA LEU A 131 14.68 -7.27 -9.66
C LEU A 131 14.37 -7.12 -8.16
N ALA A 132 15.22 -6.43 -7.39
CA ALA A 132 14.98 -6.11 -5.98
C ALA A 132 13.78 -5.16 -5.82
N LEU A 133 13.72 -4.07 -6.58
CA LEU A 133 12.62 -3.10 -6.54
C LEU A 133 11.27 -3.73 -6.90
N GLN A 134 11.22 -4.55 -7.96
CA GLN A 134 9.99 -5.24 -8.38
C GLN A 134 9.53 -6.30 -7.37
N THR A 135 10.46 -7.05 -6.76
CA THR A 135 10.11 -8.13 -5.83
C THR A 135 9.87 -7.67 -4.40
N ALA A 136 10.45 -6.55 -3.97
CA ALA A 136 10.34 -6.00 -2.61
C ALA A 136 8.89 -5.90 -2.08
N PRO A 137 7.95 -5.19 -2.73
CA PRO A 137 6.61 -4.99 -2.16
C PRO A 137 5.86 -6.31 -1.96
N ILE A 138 6.01 -7.27 -2.88
CA ILE A 138 5.37 -8.59 -2.82
C ILE A 138 6.04 -9.46 -1.73
N LEU A 139 7.38 -9.48 -1.69
CA LEU A 139 8.15 -10.29 -0.76
C LEU A 139 7.91 -9.87 0.70
N ILE A 140 7.92 -8.56 0.97
CA ILE A 140 7.70 -7.99 2.31
C ILE A 140 6.29 -8.34 2.80
N ARG A 141 5.25 -8.10 1.99
CA ARG A 141 3.86 -8.44 2.34
C ARG A 141 3.67 -9.94 2.58
N ARG A 142 4.24 -10.79 1.71
CA ARG A 142 4.18 -12.25 1.86
C ARG A 142 4.86 -12.72 3.15
N LYS A 143 5.97 -12.10 3.54
CA LYS A 143 6.71 -12.46 4.77
C LYS A 143 6.26 -11.72 6.03
N ALA A 144 5.34 -10.75 5.95
CA ALA A 144 4.82 -9.99 7.10
C ALA A 144 4.33 -10.90 8.24
N ASN A 145 3.67 -12.00 7.91
CA ASN A 145 3.13 -13.00 8.84
C ASN A 145 3.93 -14.31 8.87
N TYR A 146 5.12 -14.37 8.25
CA TYR A 146 5.91 -15.60 8.12
C TYR A 146 7.30 -15.45 8.76
N GLY A 147 7.44 -16.00 9.96
CA GLY A 147 8.67 -15.94 10.75
C GLY A 147 8.97 -14.53 11.27
N ALA A 148 10.24 -14.31 11.66
CA ALA A 148 10.74 -13.04 12.19
C ALA A 148 11.71 -12.31 11.24
N GLU A 149 11.78 -12.72 9.96
CA GLU A 149 12.70 -12.11 8.98
C GLU A 149 12.40 -10.62 8.79
N VAL A 150 11.12 -10.24 8.64
CA VAL A 150 10.72 -8.84 8.40
C VAL A 150 11.11 -7.98 9.60
N SER A 151 10.79 -8.40 10.83
CA SER A 151 11.06 -7.60 12.04
C SER A 151 12.54 -7.46 12.36
N PHE A 152 13.33 -8.52 12.16
CA PHE A 152 14.76 -8.46 12.42
C PHE A 152 15.52 -7.57 11.43
N HIS A 153 15.04 -7.49 10.18
CA HIS A 153 15.68 -6.72 9.10
C HIS A 153 14.93 -5.42 8.75
N ALA A 154 13.92 -5.02 9.53
CA ALA A 154 13.04 -3.90 9.20
C ALA A 154 13.79 -2.57 9.12
N ASP A 155 14.56 -2.21 10.16
CA ASP A 155 15.31 -0.95 10.24
C ASP A 155 16.36 -0.82 9.12
N GLU A 156 17.05 -1.93 8.82
CA GLU A 156 18.07 -1.99 7.76
C GLU A 156 17.45 -1.81 6.38
N LEU A 157 16.36 -2.53 6.10
CA LEU A 157 15.65 -2.45 4.83
C LEU A 157 14.98 -1.08 4.64
N ALA A 158 14.44 -0.48 5.71
CA ALA A 158 13.91 0.88 5.69
C ALA A 158 15.00 1.90 5.33
N GLY A 159 16.18 1.80 5.97
CA GLY A 159 17.33 2.64 5.66
C GLY A 159 17.79 2.52 4.20
N LEU A 160 17.84 1.30 3.65
CA LEU A 160 18.18 1.06 2.26
C LEU A 160 17.12 1.59 1.29
N LEU A 161 15.83 1.37 1.55
CA LEU A 161 14.74 1.87 0.70
C LEU A 161 14.61 3.39 0.70
N VAL A 162 14.91 4.08 1.80
CA VAL A 162 14.98 5.55 1.82
C VAL A 162 16.25 6.04 1.12
N GLY A 163 17.38 5.35 1.33
CA GLY A 163 18.69 5.75 0.83
C GLY A 163 18.95 5.47 -0.64
N ILE A 164 18.19 4.57 -1.28
CA ILE A 164 18.44 4.15 -2.66
C ILE A 164 18.19 5.30 -3.65
N GLN A 165 19.18 5.52 -4.52
CA GLN A 165 19.17 6.52 -5.58
C GLN A 165 19.08 5.82 -6.94
N ASP A 166 18.41 6.45 -7.89
CA ASP A 166 18.34 5.95 -9.24
C ASP A 166 19.65 6.27 -9.98
N LYS A 167 20.50 5.25 -10.14
CA LYS A 167 21.76 5.35 -10.89
C LYS A 167 21.62 4.97 -12.36
N PHE A 168 20.51 4.33 -12.73
CA PHE A 168 20.35 3.63 -14.01
C PHE A 168 19.11 4.08 -14.77
N GLU A 169 18.40 5.12 -14.30
CA GLU A 169 17.18 5.66 -14.87
C GLU A 169 16.08 4.58 -15.02
N ILE A 170 15.86 3.85 -13.93
CA ILE A 170 14.93 2.71 -13.89
C ILE A 170 13.49 3.21 -14.05
N GLY A 171 12.77 2.67 -15.03
CA GLY A 171 11.36 2.99 -15.25
C GLY A 171 10.50 2.76 -14.00
N ASN A 172 9.74 3.78 -13.59
CA ASN A 172 8.91 3.81 -12.38
C ASN A 172 9.69 3.55 -11.06
N PHE A 173 10.97 3.93 -10.99
CA PHE A 173 11.82 3.76 -9.81
C PHE A 173 11.19 4.31 -8.51
N ASP A 174 10.75 5.58 -8.54
CA ASP A 174 10.16 6.25 -7.38
C ASP A 174 8.90 5.51 -6.90
N ASP A 175 8.06 5.04 -7.82
CA ASP A 175 6.85 4.28 -7.50
C ASP A 175 7.19 2.91 -6.88
N LEU A 176 8.13 2.16 -7.46
CA LEU A 176 8.54 0.86 -6.92
C LEU A 176 9.17 1.01 -5.53
N ARG A 177 10.01 2.04 -5.32
CA ARG A 177 10.58 2.40 -4.02
C ARG A 177 9.47 2.72 -3.01
N LEU A 178 8.52 3.57 -3.38
CA LEU A 178 7.36 3.95 -2.57
C LEU A 178 6.51 2.72 -2.20
N HIS A 179 6.20 1.84 -3.15
CA HIS A 179 5.45 0.61 -2.87
C HIS A 179 6.20 -0.33 -1.93
N GLY A 180 7.52 -0.42 -2.03
CA GLY A 180 8.37 -1.14 -1.07
C GLY A 180 8.30 -0.55 0.34
N MET A 181 8.37 0.78 0.46
CA MET A 181 8.26 1.50 1.73
C MET A 181 6.86 1.32 2.36
N VAL A 182 5.79 1.49 1.59
CA VAL A 182 4.40 1.25 2.05
C VAL A 182 4.22 -0.19 2.50
N ALA A 183 4.71 -1.17 1.72
CA ALA A 183 4.65 -2.58 2.10
C ALA A 183 5.34 -2.86 3.45
N LEU A 184 6.46 -2.19 3.73
CA LEU A 184 7.15 -2.29 5.02
C LEU A 184 6.32 -1.71 6.17
N VAL A 185 5.79 -0.49 6.01
CA VAL A 185 4.96 0.16 7.04
C VAL A 185 3.69 -0.64 7.33
N VAL A 186 2.99 -1.11 6.29
CA VAL A 186 1.77 -1.93 6.43
C VAL A 186 2.07 -3.28 7.07
N SER A 187 3.25 -3.88 6.81
CA SER A 187 3.64 -5.14 7.45
C SER A 187 3.85 -5.02 8.96
N GLN A 188 4.41 -3.89 9.45
CA GLN A 188 4.79 -3.70 10.85
C GLN A 188 4.56 -2.26 11.34
N PRO A 189 3.29 -1.79 11.40
CA PRO A 189 2.98 -0.38 11.66
C PRO A 189 3.49 0.12 13.02
N LYS A 190 3.47 -0.74 14.05
CA LYS A 190 3.89 -0.38 15.41
C LYS A 190 5.37 0.04 15.53
N THR A 191 6.25 -0.53 14.72
CA THR A 191 7.70 -0.27 14.77
C THR A 191 8.10 0.69 13.64
N MET A 192 7.57 0.46 12.44
CA MET A 192 7.98 1.21 11.25
C MET A 192 7.37 2.61 11.18
N ALA A 193 6.11 2.82 11.55
CA ALA A 193 5.54 4.17 11.48
C ALA A 193 6.26 5.18 12.41
N PRO A 194 6.61 4.84 13.67
CA PRO A 194 7.47 5.70 14.50
C PRO A 194 8.89 5.87 13.93
N TRP A 195 9.47 4.84 13.30
CA TRP A 195 10.79 4.93 12.67
C TRP A 195 10.79 5.91 11.48
N PHE A 196 9.77 5.85 10.62
CA PHE A 196 9.60 6.76 9.49
C PHE A 196 9.26 8.19 9.95
N ALA A 197 8.41 8.34 10.96
CA ALA A 197 8.16 9.63 11.59
C ALA A 197 9.47 10.24 12.13
N ARG A 198 10.29 9.45 12.82
CA ARG A 198 11.58 9.89 13.34
C ARG A 198 12.55 10.28 12.22
N THR A 199 12.74 9.46 11.19
CA THR A 199 13.71 9.73 10.11
C THR A 199 13.35 10.95 9.25
N PHE A 200 12.07 11.35 9.19
CA PHE A 200 11.68 12.64 8.60
C PHE A 200 12.27 13.84 9.36
N PHE A 201 12.27 13.82 10.70
CA PHE A 201 12.73 14.90 11.58
C PHE A 201 14.22 14.82 11.99
N GLU A 202 14.77 13.60 12.02
CA GLU A 202 16.13 13.25 12.43
C GLU A 202 16.85 12.51 11.30
N GLY A 203 17.74 13.20 10.60
CA GLY A 203 18.58 12.62 9.56
C GLY A 203 18.87 13.59 8.41
N ASP A 204 20.03 13.42 7.78
CA ASP A 204 20.51 14.25 6.66
C ASP A 204 19.94 13.78 5.31
N TYR A 205 18.62 13.63 5.26
CA TYR A 205 17.87 13.23 4.07
C TYR A 205 17.58 14.42 3.15
N SER A 206 17.47 14.15 1.85
CA SER A 206 17.07 15.13 0.84
C SER A 206 15.60 15.53 0.97
N LEU A 207 15.21 16.62 0.30
CA LEU A 207 13.81 17.07 0.21
C LEU A 207 12.90 15.95 -0.36
N HIS A 208 13.34 15.32 -1.46
CA HIS A 208 12.64 14.22 -2.14
C HIS A 208 12.46 12.98 -1.27
N GLN A 209 13.48 12.63 -0.47
CA GLN A 209 13.40 11.52 0.48
C GLN A 209 12.40 11.82 1.59
N ARG A 210 12.40 13.05 2.16
CA ARG A 210 11.39 13.47 3.15
C ARG A 210 9.97 13.46 2.58
N THR A 211 9.79 13.96 1.36
CA THR A 211 8.52 13.87 0.62
C THR A 211 8.06 12.42 0.45
N SER A 212 8.95 11.51 0.05
CA SER A 212 8.66 10.08 -0.08
C SER A 212 8.22 9.46 1.25
N ILE A 213 8.91 9.77 2.35
CA ILE A 213 8.55 9.29 3.70
C ILE A 213 7.11 9.74 4.06
N LEU A 214 6.80 11.02 3.90
CA LEU A 214 5.47 11.57 4.18
C LEU A 214 4.37 10.90 3.34
N ILE A 215 4.57 10.76 2.03
CA ILE A 215 3.62 10.09 1.14
C ILE A 215 3.40 8.63 1.57
N THR A 216 4.48 7.91 1.94
CA THR A 216 4.36 6.50 2.36
C THR A 216 3.60 6.34 3.68
N LEU A 217 3.72 7.29 4.63
CA LEU A 217 2.92 7.32 5.85
C LEU A 217 1.43 7.60 5.57
N GLY A 218 1.13 8.53 4.67
CA GLY A 218 -0.26 8.84 4.26
C GLY A 218 -0.95 7.68 3.55
N LEU A 219 -0.27 7.04 2.59
CA LEU A 219 -0.81 5.90 1.83
C LEU A 219 -0.95 4.64 2.70
N SER A 220 0.06 4.32 3.52
CA SER A 220 -0.03 3.16 4.43
C SER A 220 -1.13 3.33 5.48
N ALA A 221 -1.40 4.55 5.96
CA ALA A 221 -2.54 4.80 6.84
C ALA A 221 -3.88 4.51 6.16
N ARG A 222 -4.06 4.91 4.88
CA ARG A 222 -5.27 4.62 4.08
C ARG A 222 -5.44 3.13 3.78
N GLU A 223 -4.34 2.41 3.48
CA GLU A 223 -4.36 0.96 3.28
C GLU A 223 -4.69 0.21 4.58
N LEU A 224 -4.12 0.61 5.72
CA LEU A 224 -4.46 0.02 7.04
C LEU A 224 -5.91 0.29 7.48
N ALA A 225 -6.50 1.39 7.02
CA ALA A 225 -7.91 1.70 7.22
C ALA A 225 -8.85 1.01 6.20
N GLY A 226 -8.29 0.35 5.17
CA GLY A 226 -9.06 -0.36 4.14
C GLY A 226 -9.70 0.53 3.08
N PHE A 227 -9.34 1.82 3.00
CA PHE A 227 -9.82 2.72 1.94
C PHE A 227 -9.17 2.42 0.59
N GLU A 228 -7.96 1.87 0.59
CA GLU A 228 -7.20 1.51 -0.60
C GLU A 228 -6.67 0.07 -0.47
N VAL A 229 -6.85 -0.72 -1.53
CA VAL A 229 -6.27 -2.06 -1.64
C VAL A 229 -5.14 -2.00 -2.65
N SER A 230 -3.90 -2.22 -2.19
CA SER A 230 -2.77 -2.25 -3.12
C SER A 230 -2.81 -3.48 -4.03
N GLN A 231 -2.39 -3.31 -5.28
CA GLN A 231 -2.31 -4.38 -6.27
C GLN A 231 -1.43 -5.54 -5.82
N HIS A 232 -0.38 -5.23 -5.06
CA HIS A 232 0.57 -6.19 -4.52
C HIS A 232 -0.03 -7.07 -3.41
N GLN A 233 -1.15 -6.68 -2.80
CA GLN A 233 -1.81 -7.46 -1.75
C GLN A 233 -2.40 -8.77 -2.29
N SER A 234 -2.94 -8.75 -3.51
CA SER A 234 -3.44 -9.99 -4.15
C SER A 234 -2.28 -10.89 -4.57
N ALA A 235 -1.19 -10.34 -5.12
CA ALA A 235 0.00 -11.09 -5.52
C ALA A 235 0.82 -11.66 -4.34
N ALA A 236 0.76 -11.02 -3.16
CA ALA A 236 1.45 -11.47 -1.95
C ALA A 236 0.74 -12.60 -1.19
N ALA A 237 -0.51 -12.94 -1.55
CA ALA A 237 -1.22 -14.05 -0.96
C ALA A 237 -0.47 -15.38 -1.25
N PHE A 238 -0.23 -16.19 -0.22
CA PHE A 238 0.43 -17.49 -0.41
C PHE A 238 -0.40 -18.38 -1.35
N PRO A 239 0.20 -19.00 -2.39
CA PRO A 239 -0.52 -19.91 -3.29
C PRO A 239 -1.18 -21.10 -2.60
N SER A 240 -0.72 -21.49 -1.40
CA SER A 240 -1.38 -22.52 -0.57
C SER A 240 -2.72 -22.10 0.04
N LYS A 241 -3.08 -20.81 -0.04
CA LYS A 241 -4.35 -20.25 0.45
C LYS A 241 -5.33 -19.88 -0.67
N ARG A 242 -4.95 -20.12 -1.93
CA ARG A 242 -5.84 -19.96 -3.10
C ARG A 242 -5.96 -21.29 -3.84
N LEU A 243 -7.10 -21.48 -4.48
CA LEU A 243 -7.26 -22.51 -5.49
C LEU A 243 -6.48 -22.07 -6.75
N PRO A 244 -6.04 -23.00 -7.63
CA PRO A 244 -5.52 -22.62 -8.94
C PRO A 244 -6.54 -21.77 -9.69
N GLU A 245 -6.11 -20.73 -10.41
CA GLU A 245 -6.99 -19.69 -10.99
C GLU A 245 -8.15 -20.27 -11.81
N LYS A 246 -7.90 -21.34 -12.59
CA LYS A 246 -8.92 -22.05 -13.38
C LYS A 246 -10.03 -22.69 -12.53
N MET A 247 -9.74 -23.09 -11.30
CA MET A 247 -10.75 -23.58 -10.36
C MET A 247 -11.34 -22.43 -9.54
N GLU A 248 -10.53 -21.45 -9.12
CA GLU A 248 -10.99 -20.25 -8.42
C GLU A 248 -12.10 -19.52 -9.22
N GLN A 249 -11.93 -19.38 -10.54
CA GLN A 249 -12.95 -18.83 -11.45
C GLN A 249 -14.28 -19.60 -11.41
N LEU A 250 -14.26 -20.93 -11.31
CA LEU A 250 -15.48 -21.76 -11.26
C LEU A 250 -16.25 -21.61 -9.94
N TYR A 251 -15.56 -21.30 -8.84
CA TYR A 251 -16.16 -21.11 -7.52
C TYR A 251 -16.51 -19.64 -7.19
N ILE A 252 -15.86 -18.66 -7.84
CA ILE A 252 -16.19 -17.24 -7.64
C ILE A 252 -17.51 -16.86 -8.36
N ASP A 253 -17.75 -17.39 -9.57
CA ASP A 253 -18.92 -17.04 -10.38
C ASP A 253 -20.26 -17.55 -9.81
N SER A 254 -20.21 -18.46 -8.84
CA SER A 254 -21.39 -19.17 -8.32
C SER A 254 -21.90 -18.69 -6.95
N GLY A 255 -21.42 -17.57 -6.39
CA GLY A 255 -21.83 -17.18 -5.04
C GLY A 255 -21.50 -15.79 -4.50
N ASN A 256 -21.27 -14.75 -5.31
CA ASN A 256 -20.92 -13.44 -4.75
C ASN A 256 -21.49 -12.18 -5.44
N ASP A 257 -22.81 -12.01 -5.37
CA ASP A 257 -23.51 -10.71 -5.53
C ASP A 257 -23.25 -9.75 -4.33
N SER A 258 -22.02 -9.74 -3.77
CA SER A 258 -21.66 -8.88 -2.64
C SER A 258 -20.54 -7.89 -3.01
N SER A 259 -20.94 -6.77 -3.62
CA SER A 259 -20.31 -5.45 -3.47
C SER A 259 -18.79 -5.36 -3.66
N THR A 260 -18.18 -6.14 -4.55
CA THR A 260 -16.85 -5.81 -5.07
C THR A 260 -17.01 -4.66 -6.06
N LEU A 261 -16.66 -3.45 -5.63
CA LEU A 261 -16.40 -2.33 -6.54
C LEU A 261 -15.44 -2.80 -7.64
N PRO A 262 -15.63 -2.35 -8.90
CA PRO A 262 -14.82 -2.83 -10.02
C PRO A 262 -13.34 -2.65 -9.69
N SER A 263 -12.56 -3.72 -9.87
CA SER A 263 -11.12 -3.73 -9.59
C SER A 263 -10.42 -2.75 -10.52
N SER A 264 -10.33 -1.49 -10.11
CA SER A 264 -9.58 -0.47 -10.81
C SER A 264 -8.11 -0.87 -10.82
N GLN A 265 -7.64 -1.31 -11.98
CA GLN A 265 -6.22 -1.41 -12.30
C GLN A 265 -5.66 0.01 -12.26
N LEU A 266 -5.31 0.49 -11.06
CA LEU A 266 -4.78 1.83 -10.87
C LEU A 266 -3.46 1.94 -11.63
N LYS A 267 -3.46 2.80 -12.65
CA LYS A 267 -2.25 3.21 -13.35
C LYS A 267 -1.22 3.67 -12.32
N ALA A 268 0.06 3.40 -12.58
CA ALA A 268 1.18 3.74 -11.70
C ALA A 268 1.01 5.15 -11.10
N LEU A 269 0.98 5.21 -9.78
CA LEU A 269 0.55 6.40 -9.03
C LEU A 269 1.67 7.44 -9.04
N PRO A 270 1.51 8.59 -9.72
CA PRO A 270 2.53 9.64 -9.73
C PRO A 270 2.70 10.26 -8.34
N SER A 271 3.72 11.09 -8.16
CA SER A 271 3.92 11.92 -6.94
C SER A 271 2.69 12.72 -6.53
N THR A 272 1.82 13.05 -7.48
CA THR A 272 0.48 13.65 -7.34
C THR A 272 -0.54 12.77 -6.58
N ALA A 273 -0.22 11.52 -6.20
CA ALA A 273 -1.17 10.60 -5.58
C ALA A 273 -1.82 11.16 -4.31
N LEU A 274 -1.03 11.79 -3.44
CA LEU A 274 -1.54 12.40 -2.21
C LEU A 274 -2.35 13.67 -2.49
N GLU A 275 -1.98 14.43 -3.53
CA GLU A 275 -2.76 15.57 -3.99
C GLU A 275 -4.11 15.13 -4.58
N ASN A 276 -4.15 14.09 -5.41
CA ASN A 276 -5.39 13.50 -5.94
C ASN A 276 -6.29 12.97 -4.80
N ILE A 277 -5.70 12.36 -3.77
CA ILE A 277 -6.41 11.94 -2.56
C ILE A 277 -6.97 13.14 -1.82
N SER A 278 -6.19 14.21 -1.66
CA SER A 278 -6.64 15.46 -1.03
C SER A 278 -7.78 16.10 -1.83
N GLN A 279 -7.67 16.15 -3.17
CA GLN A 279 -8.69 16.65 -4.09
C GLN A 279 -9.99 15.82 -4.01
N SER A 280 -9.88 14.49 -3.89
CA SER A 280 -11.03 13.61 -3.69
C SER A 280 -11.71 13.84 -2.33
N LEU A 281 -10.94 14.04 -1.26
CA LEU A 281 -11.46 14.39 0.06
C LEU A 281 -12.14 15.78 0.01
N THR A 282 -11.48 16.80 -0.54
CA THR A 282 -12.02 18.16 -0.63
C THR A 282 -13.26 18.25 -1.51
N SER A 283 -13.31 17.50 -2.62
CA SER A 283 -14.52 17.44 -3.46
C SER A 283 -15.66 16.71 -2.75
N SER A 284 -15.39 15.66 -1.96
CA SER A 284 -16.39 15.02 -1.09
C SER A 284 -16.91 15.97 -0.01
N PHE A 285 -16.02 16.77 0.60
CA PHE A 285 -16.37 17.76 1.62
C PHE A 285 -17.23 18.90 1.07
N LEU A 286 -16.85 19.43 -0.10
CA LEU A 286 -17.49 20.57 -0.75
C LEU A 286 -18.76 20.18 -1.52
N ALA A 287 -18.88 18.97 -2.07
CA ALA A 287 -20.05 18.54 -2.85
C ALA A 287 -21.42 18.78 -2.19
N PRO A 288 -21.67 18.42 -0.91
CA PRO A 288 -22.97 18.69 -0.28
C PRO A 288 -23.25 20.19 -0.13
N LEU A 289 -22.21 20.99 0.13
CA LEU A 289 -22.32 22.42 0.33
C LEU A 289 -22.49 23.19 -1.00
N ALA A 290 -21.76 22.79 -2.03
CA ALA A 290 -21.90 23.30 -3.38
C ALA A 290 -23.30 22.98 -3.95
N ALA A 291 -23.85 21.80 -3.63
CA ALA A 291 -25.22 21.46 -3.99
C ALA A 291 -26.25 22.36 -3.28
N GLU A 292 -26.06 22.67 -2.00
CA GLU A 292 -26.93 23.58 -1.24
C GLU A 292 -26.85 25.03 -1.76
N ALA A 293 -25.65 25.53 -2.04
CA ALA A 293 -25.45 26.86 -2.62
C ALA A 293 -26.00 26.97 -4.05
N ALA A 294 -25.82 25.93 -4.88
CA ALA A 294 -26.40 25.86 -6.22
C ALA A 294 -27.93 25.78 -6.17
N ASP A 295 -28.50 24.99 -5.23
CA ASP A 295 -29.94 24.98 -4.98
C ASP A 295 -30.42 26.39 -4.60
N ALA A 296 -29.81 27.06 -3.61
CA ALA A 296 -30.21 28.40 -3.18
C ALA A 296 -30.23 29.43 -4.32
N ASN A 297 -29.29 29.32 -5.27
CA ASN A 297 -29.21 30.22 -6.43
C ASN A 297 -30.18 29.86 -7.57
N THR A 298 -30.66 28.62 -7.66
CA THR A 298 -31.48 28.10 -8.78
C THR A 298 -32.99 28.19 -8.53
N GLY A 299 -33.45 29.18 -7.76
CA GLY A 299 -34.88 29.49 -7.58
C GLY A 299 -35.64 28.59 -6.58
N PRO A 300 -36.98 28.49 -6.66
CA PRO A 300 -37.79 27.78 -5.67
C PRO A 300 -37.63 26.25 -5.73
N ASP A 301 -37.47 25.62 -4.56
CA ASP A 301 -37.13 24.18 -4.42
C ASP A 301 -38.09 23.20 -5.11
N ILE A 302 -39.37 23.57 -5.23
CA ILE A 302 -40.44 22.70 -5.79
C ILE A 302 -40.12 22.21 -7.21
N LEU A 303 -39.28 22.93 -7.97
CA LEU A 303 -38.95 22.61 -9.36
C LEU A 303 -37.69 21.73 -9.53
N LYS A 304 -36.93 21.44 -8.45
CA LYS A 304 -35.55 20.90 -8.55
C LYS A 304 -35.44 19.38 -8.44
N LEU A 305 -36.12 18.65 -9.33
CA LEU A 305 -36.15 17.17 -9.29
C LEU A 305 -34.76 16.50 -9.41
N GLN A 306 -33.78 17.15 -10.05
CA GLN A 306 -32.42 16.59 -10.15
C GLN A 306 -31.62 16.74 -8.85
N SER A 307 -31.70 17.87 -8.14
CA SER A 307 -31.03 17.97 -6.83
C SER A 307 -31.75 17.12 -5.77
N PHE A 308 -33.06 16.86 -5.91
CA PHE A 308 -33.74 15.85 -5.09
C PHE A 308 -33.26 14.43 -5.36
N THR A 309 -33.00 14.02 -6.61
CA THR A 309 -32.46 12.68 -6.89
C THR A 309 -30.98 12.55 -6.49
N ALA A 310 -30.18 13.61 -6.58
CA ALA A 310 -28.83 13.66 -6.02
C ALA A 310 -28.85 13.58 -4.48
N ARG A 311 -29.69 14.39 -3.82
CA ARG A 311 -29.92 14.35 -2.36
C ARG A 311 -30.50 13.02 -1.89
N TYR A 312 -31.33 12.36 -2.71
CA TYR A 312 -31.85 11.02 -2.43
C TYR A 312 -30.75 9.97 -2.55
N LYS A 313 -29.86 10.03 -3.55
CA LYS A 313 -28.69 9.13 -3.62
C LYS A 313 -27.73 9.33 -2.45
N SER A 314 -27.49 10.57 -2.01
CA SER A 314 -26.62 10.83 -0.84
C SER A 314 -27.27 10.47 0.50
N LYS A 315 -28.59 10.65 0.68
CA LYS A 315 -29.33 10.15 1.88
C LYS A 315 -29.60 8.64 1.85
N SER A 316 -29.73 8.03 0.66
CA SER A 316 -29.94 6.59 0.47
C SER A 316 -28.67 5.80 0.76
N SER A 317 -27.48 6.44 0.71
CA SER A 317 -26.36 6.02 1.55
C SER A 317 -26.64 6.40 3.00
N SER A 318 -27.68 5.77 3.55
CA SER A 318 -27.80 5.52 4.97
C SER A 318 -26.56 4.71 5.34
N LYS A 319 -25.46 5.40 5.69
CA LYS A 319 -24.35 4.81 6.43
C LYS A 319 -25.02 3.97 7.51
N PRO A 320 -24.88 2.63 7.49
CA PRO A 320 -25.59 1.82 8.46
C PRO A 320 -25.23 2.37 9.83
N ARG A 321 -26.20 2.40 10.77
CA ARG A 321 -25.91 2.63 12.19
C ARG A 321 -25.19 1.39 12.75
N MET A 322 -24.10 1.02 12.09
CA MET A 322 -23.04 0.19 12.61
C MET A 322 -22.57 0.94 13.83
N ARG A 323 -22.92 0.40 15.00
CA ARG A 323 -22.34 0.81 16.28
C ARG A 323 -20.84 0.94 16.05
N ALA A 324 -20.21 1.99 16.59
CA ALA A 324 -18.78 2.18 16.47
C ALA A 324 -18.04 0.99 17.10
N ILE A 325 -17.81 -0.04 16.28
CA ILE A 325 -16.91 -1.14 16.60
C ILE A 325 -15.57 -0.43 16.77
N PRO A 326 -14.92 -0.52 17.93
CA PRO A 326 -13.66 0.18 18.15
C PRO A 326 -12.63 -0.41 17.20
N ASN A 327 -12.36 0.32 16.11
CA ASN A 327 -11.45 -0.11 15.07
C ASN A 327 -10.05 -0.24 15.70
N THR A 328 -9.55 -1.47 15.80
CA THR A 328 -8.20 -1.75 16.31
C THR A 328 -7.14 -1.04 15.47
N THR A 329 -7.37 -0.98 14.15
CA THR A 329 -6.59 -0.20 13.18
C THR A 329 -6.54 1.29 13.54
N ALA A 330 -7.67 1.89 13.90
CA ALA A 330 -7.74 3.31 14.24
C ALA A 330 -6.97 3.66 15.53
N ALA A 331 -6.99 2.77 16.53
CA ALA A 331 -6.15 2.91 17.72
C ALA A 331 -4.64 2.78 17.39
N LEU A 332 -4.27 1.95 16.40
CA LEU A 332 -2.89 1.87 15.90
C LEU A 332 -2.49 3.14 15.14
N LEU A 333 -3.35 3.70 14.28
CA LEU A 333 -3.09 4.96 13.57
C LEU A 333 -2.86 6.12 14.55
N ALA A 334 -3.72 6.23 15.58
CA ALA A 334 -3.58 7.22 16.65
C ALA A 334 -2.22 7.13 17.39
N THR A 335 -1.82 5.91 17.76
CA THR A 335 -0.66 5.68 18.65
C THR A 335 0.68 5.55 17.92
N SER A 336 0.71 4.99 16.71
CA SER A 336 1.97 4.71 15.97
C SER A 336 2.26 5.66 14.81
N PHE A 337 1.25 6.34 14.26
CA PHE A 337 1.45 7.33 13.19
C PHE A 337 1.32 8.75 13.74
N PHE A 338 0.15 9.09 14.29
CA PHE A 338 -0.18 10.47 14.65
C PHE A 338 0.67 10.99 15.82
N SER A 339 0.64 10.31 16.98
CA SER A 339 1.36 10.76 18.19
C SER A 339 2.86 10.99 17.99
N PRO A 340 3.64 10.10 17.31
CA PRO A 340 5.04 10.38 17.00
C PRO A 340 5.22 11.59 16.06
N LEU A 341 4.40 11.68 14.99
CA LEU A 341 4.50 12.78 14.02
C LEU A 341 4.23 14.15 14.66
N THR A 342 3.21 14.27 15.52
CA THR A 342 2.89 15.53 16.19
C THR A 342 3.91 15.89 17.27
N ALA A 343 4.34 14.92 18.09
CA ALA A 343 5.34 15.15 19.13
C ALA A 343 6.69 15.63 18.56
N HIS A 344 7.20 14.95 17.52
CA HIS A 344 8.45 15.38 16.87
C HIS A 344 8.29 16.74 16.17
N PHE A 345 7.12 17.06 15.61
CA PHE A 345 6.85 18.36 15.01
C PHE A 345 6.78 19.48 16.05
N GLN A 346 6.11 19.29 17.18
CA GLN A 346 6.07 20.24 18.29
C GLN A 346 7.49 20.55 18.82
N VAL A 347 8.36 19.53 18.90
CA VAL A 347 9.78 19.71 19.26
C VAL A 347 10.54 20.46 18.16
N ALA A 348 10.32 20.14 16.89
CA ALA A 348 10.95 20.81 15.76
C ALA A 348 10.57 22.30 15.66
N LEU A 349 9.31 22.64 15.93
CA LEU A 349 8.79 24.01 15.95
C LEU A 349 9.47 24.86 17.03
N ARG A 350 9.69 24.29 18.24
CA ARG A 350 10.48 24.92 19.31
C ARG A 350 11.97 25.04 18.97
N SER A 351 12.50 24.11 18.17
CA SER A 351 13.91 24.08 17.75
C SER A 351 14.22 24.96 16.52
N ALA A 352 13.22 25.60 15.91
CA ALA A 352 13.37 26.51 14.76
C ALA A 352 14.22 25.96 13.59
N LYS A 353 14.13 24.66 13.29
CA LYS A 353 14.85 24.03 12.17
C LYS A 353 14.27 24.52 10.83
N PRO A 354 14.99 25.29 9.99
CA PRO A 354 14.42 25.93 8.81
C PRO A 354 13.96 24.95 7.73
N ILE A 355 14.57 23.76 7.66
CA ILE A 355 14.26 22.72 6.68
C ILE A 355 12.81 22.23 6.82
N ILE A 356 12.29 22.16 8.05
CA ILE A 356 10.93 21.68 8.35
C ILE A 356 9.88 22.78 8.12
N LEU A 357 10.32 24.04 8.11
CA LEU A 357 9.50 25.22 7.82
C LEU A 357 9.46 25.56 6.31
N ASN A 358 10.00 24.71 5.44
CA ASN A 358 9.82 24.85 4.00
C ASN A 358 8.33 24.65 3.65
N HIS A 359 7.67 25.69 3.11
CA HIS A 359 6.24 25.72 2.82
C HIS A 359 5.73 24.49 2.04
N ALA A 360 6.52 23.96 1.09
CA ALA A 360 6.15 22.77 0.32
C ALA A 360 6.14 21.47 1.16
N LEU A 361 7.10 21.30 2.08
CA LEU A 361 7.07 20.17 3.03
C LEU A 361 5.97 20.36 4.08
N LEU A 362 5.75 21.60 4.52
CA LEU A 362 4.70 21.94 5.47
C LEU A 362 3.31 21.60 4.91
N ALA A 363 3.05 21.98 3.65
CA ALA A 363 1.83 21.64 2.92
C ALA A 363 1.58 20.13 2.93
N LEU A 364 2.57 19.35 2.48
CA LEU A 364 2.50 17.89 2.42
C LEU A 364 2.34 17.26 3.81
N TYR A 365 3.08 17.74 4.82
CA TYR A 365 2.97 17.27 6.20
C TYR A 365 1.55 17.48 6.76
N LEU A 366 0.97 18.68 6.60
CA LEU A 366 -0.40 18.96 7.03
C LEU A 366 -1.42 18.09 6.30
N GLN A 367 -1.29 17.91 4.97
CA GLN A 367 -2.15 17.00 4.21
C GLN A 367 -2.03 15.55 4.71
N THR A 368 -0.82 15.06 5.01
CA THR A 368 -0.64 13.70 5.56
C THR A 368 -1.27 13.53 6.93
N LEU A 369 -1.17 14.51 7.83
CA LEU A 369 -1.86 14.48 9.12
C LEU A 369 -3.39 14.43 8.93
N GLY A 370 -3.93 15.26 8.04
CA GLY A 370 -5.35 15.25 7.71
C GLY A 370 -5.82 13.90 7.15
N ILE A 371 -5.02 13.29 6.26
CA ILE A 371 -5.28 11.96 5.70
C ILE A 371 -5.20 10.86 6.77
N ILE A 372 -4.25 10.92 7.70
CA ILE A 372 -4.13 9.97 8.82
C ILE A 372 -5.36 10.07 9.75
N VAL A 373 -5.84 11.29 10.04
CA VAL A 373 -7.04 11.50 10.87
C VAL A 373 -8.31 11.05 10.14
N HIS A 374 -8.47 11.36 8.85
CA HIS A 374 -9.55 10.80 8.03
C HIS A 374 -9.51 9.26 7.99
N ALA A 375 -8.32 8.66 7.87
CA ALA A 375 -8.13 7.21 7.87
C ALA A 375 -8.49 6.57 9.22
N ALA A 376 -8.23 7.25 10.34
CA ALA A 376 -8.64 6.81 11.67
C ALA A 376 -10.17 6.85 11.84
N GLY A 377 -10.82 7.91 11.33
CA GLY A 377 -12.27 8.00 11.20
C GLY A 377 -13.05 8.25 12.51
N PRO A 378 -14.39 8.40 12.43
CA PRO A 378 -15.24 8.83 13.54
C PRO A 378 -15.39 7.77 14.66
N SER A 379 -15.03 6.51 14.40
CA SER A 379 -15.16 5.40 15.36
C SER A 379 -13.97 5.26 16.31
N THR A 380 -13.12 6.30 16.43
CA THR A 380 -11.93 6.31 17.29
C THR A 380 -12.29 6.58 18.75
N LEU A 381 -11.79 5.75 19.68
CA LEU A 381 -11.99 5.99 21.12
C LEU A 381 -11.18 7.21 21.62
N SER A 382 -10.04 7.50 21.00
CA SER A 382 -9.18 8.65 21.31
C SER A 382 -9.48 9.89 20.46
N LEU A 383 -10.66 9.96 19.80
CA LEU A 383 -11.04 11.07 18.92
C LEU A 383 -10.79 12.44 19.56
N PRO A 384 -11.27 12.75 20.79
CA PRO A 384 -11.14 14.10 21.34
C PRO A 384 -9.69 14.53 21.61
N GLN A 385 -8.79 13.57 21.84
CA GLN A 385 -7.37 13.83 22.02
C GLN A 385 -6.67 14.08 20.68
N LEU A 386 -7.01 13.30 19.64
CA LEU A 386 -6.50 13.52 18.29
C LEU A 386 -6.94 14.88 17.73
N THR A 387 -8.18 15.28 17.99
CA THR A 387 -8.72 16.56 17.52
C THR A 387 -8.08 17.73 18.27
N ALA A 388 -7.89 17.64 19.58
CA ALA A 388 -7.16 18.65 20.35
C ALA A 388 -5.74 18.86 19.83
N GLU A 389 -4.92 17.81 19.79
CA GLU A 389 -3.52 17.88 19.36
C GLU A 389 -3.36 18.36 17.91
N LEU A 390 -4.28 17.99 16.99
CA LEU A 390 -4.25 18.48 15.61
C LEU A 390 -4.70 19.94 15.52
N TRP A 391 -5.70 20.36 16.30
CA TRP A 391 -6.20 21.74 16.28
C TRP A 391 -5.18 22.72 16.87
N ASP A 392 -4.53 22.36 17.98
CA ASP A 392 -3.42 23.11 18.57
C ASP A 392 -2.24 23.23 17.61
N LEU A 393 -1.89 22.14 16.90
CA LEU A 393 -0.84 22.15 15.88
C LEU A 393 -1.22 23.07 14.71
N LEU A 394 -2.44 22.96 14.17
CA LEU A 394 -2.92 23.81 13.08
C LEU A 394 -2.96 25.30 13.48
N LEU A 395 -3.37 25.62 14.71
CA LEU A 395 -3.33 26.97 15.24
C LEU A 395 -1.91 27.48 15.49
N GLY A 396 -0.98 26.63 15.94
CA GLY A 396 0.44 27.00 16.12
C GLY A 396 1.17 27.24 14.80
N VAL A 397 0.82 26.50 13.74
CA VAL A 397 1.47 26.58 12.43
C VAL A 397 1.01 27.76 11.59
N ARG A 398 -0.18 28.35 11.87
CA ARG A 398 -0.84 29.41 11.07
C ARG A 398 0.07 30.55 10.59
N VAL A 399 1.07 30.94 11.38
CA VAL A 399 2.01 32.04 11.08
C VAL A 399 2.94 31.66 9.91
N HIS A 400 3.30 30.39 9.80
CA HIS A 400 4.17 29.86 8.74
C HIS A 400 3.41 29.52 7.44
N VAL A 401 2.09 29.34 7.53
CA VAL A 401 1.23 29.11 6.36
C VAL A 401 0.90 30.43 5.65
N PHE A 402 0.87 31.54 6.38
CA PHE A 402 0.41 32.83 5.90
C PHE A 402 1.36 33.46 4.86
N GLY A 403 1.14 33.12 3.59
CA GLY A 403 1.86 33.70 2.46
C GLY A 403 1.97 32.79 1.24
N ASP A 404 1.86 31.47 1.42
CA ASP A 404 1.99 30.48 0.34
C ASP A 404 0.67 29.71 0.11
N LEU A 405 0.23 29.64 -1.15
CA LEU A 405 -1.03 28.99 -1.54
C LEU A 405 -1.00 27.48 -1.29
N GLY A 406 0.14 26.82 -1.54
CA GLY A 406 0.30 25.37 -1.34
C GLY A 406 0.19 24.98 0.13
N ALA A 407 0.91 25.70 1.00
CA ALA A 407 0.78 25.55 2.45
C ALA A 407 -0.66 25.81 2.94
N MET A 408 -1.31 26.88 2.44
CA MET A 408 -2.68 27.24 2.82
C MET A 408 -3.70 26.16 2.41
N LYS A 409 -3.56 25.60 1.21
CA LYS A 409 -4.32 24.43 0.74
C LYS A 409 -4.13 23.24 1.68
N GLY A 410 -2.89 22.93 2.06
CA GLY A 410 -2.59 21.81 2.97
C GLY A 410 -3.19 21.98 4.37
N TRP A 411 -3.17 23.19 4.91
CA TRP A 411 -3.84 23.51 6.19
C TRP A 411 -5.36 23.35 6.09
N LEU A 412 -5.98 23.85 5.02
CA LEU A 412 -7.42 23.76 4.82
C LEU A 412 -7.90 22.32 4.59
N VAL A 413 -7.13 21.50 3.88
CA VAL A 413 -7.37 20.05 3.74
C VAL A 413 -7.37 19.36 5.11
N ALA A 414 -6.37 19.66 5.95
CA ALA A 414 -6.27 19.09 7.29
C ALA A 414 -7.47 19.50 8.17
N MET A 415 -7.85 20.78 8.16
CA MET A 415 -9.02 21.28 8.89
C MET A 415 -10.33 20.68 8.38
N ALA A 416 -10.53 20.59 7.06
CA ALA A 416 -11.71 19.96 6.46
C ALA A 416 -11.82 18.48 6.88
N SER A 417 -10.74 17.71 6.80
CA SER A 417 -10.73 16.30 7.20
C SER A 417 -11.03 16.08 8.68
N LEU A 418 -10.56 16.97 9.57
CA LEU A 418 -10.90 16.96 10.99
C LEU A 418 -12.40 17.21 11.18
N LEU A 419 -12.97 18.20 10.50
CA LEU A 419 -14.41 18.50 10.58
C LEU A 419 -15.29 17.37 10.02
N GLU A 420 -14.86 16.65 8.98
CA GLU A 420 -15.57 15.46 8.48
C GLU A 420 -15.58 14.31 9.49
N VAL A 421 -14.43 14.01 10.10
CA VAL A 421 -14.32 12.99 11.15
C VAL A 421 -15.19 13.35 12.36
N ASN A 422 -15.27 14.63 12.69
CA ASN A 422 -16.08 15.14 13.82
C ASN A 422 -17.55 15.37 13.47
N GLY A 423 -17.99 15.08 12.24
CA GLY A 423 -19.33 15.44 11.76
C GLY A 423 -20.50 14.84 12.56
N GLY A 424 -20.28 13.75 13.31
CA GLY A 424 -21.27 13.19 14.23
C GLY A 424 -21.30 13.83 15.62
N ASP A 425 -20.18 14.42 16.07
CA ASP A 425 -19.92 14.82 17.46
C ASP A 425 -19.67 16.34 17.58
N MET A 426 -20.14 17.16 16.62
CA MET A 426 -19.99 18.63 16.57
C MET A 426 -20.34 19.33 17.89
N ARG A 427 -21.28 18.79 18.67
CA ARG A 427 -21.64 19.29 20.01
C ARG A 427 -20.44 19.26 20.96
N ARG A 428 -19.77 18.11 21.08
CA ARG A 428 -18.63 17.91 21.99
C ARG A 428 -17.47 18.82 21.61
N LEU A 429 -17.23 18.97 20.31
CA LEU A 429 -16.20 19.88 19.78
C LEU A 429 -16.44 21.34 20.23
N CYS A 430 -17.69 21.82 20.19
CA CYS A 430 -18.03 23.17 20.66
C CYS A 430 -17.94 23.30 22.18
N GLU A 431 -18.31 22.25 22.93
CA GLU A 431 -18.22 22.21 24.40
C GLU A 431 -16.77 22.18 24.90
N THR A 432 -15.85 21.48 24.22
CA THR A 432 -14.45 21.32 24.66
C THR A 432 -13.48 22.33 24.04
N GLN A 433 -13.61 22.64 22.76
CA GLN A 433 -12.65 23.45 21.97
C GLN A 433 -13.26 24.78 21.48
N GLY A 434 -14.32 25.28 22.14
CA GLY A 434 -15.07 26.46 21.68
C GLY A 434 -14.24 27.74 21.45
N ARG A 435 -13.14 27.94 22.18
CA ARG A 435 -12.20 29.06 21.93
C ARG A 435 -11.45 28.89 20.61
N GLU A 436 -10.92 27.70 20.36
CA GLU A 436 -10.12 27.38 19.18
C GLU A 436 -10.98 27.35 17.91
N VAL A 437 -12.26 26.97 18.04
CA VAL A 437 -13.30 27.08 17.01
C VAL A 437 -13.55 28.54 16.60
N MET A 438 -13.57 29.46 17.57
CA MET A 438 -13.73 30.90 17.26
C MET A 438 -12.46 31.51 16.66
N GLU A 439 -11.28 31.16 17.19
CA GLU A 439 -9.98 31.64 16.67
C GLU A 439 -9.72 31.16 15.23
N THR A 440 -10.07 29.90 14.92
CA THR A 440 -10.01 29.38 13.54
C THR A 440 -11.04 30.03 12.63
N ARG A 441 -12.27 30.28 13.09
CA ARG A 441 -13.28 31.01 12.29
C ARG A 441 -12.80 32.41 11.92
N GLU A 442 -12.24 33.17 12.86
CA GLU A 442 -11.68 34.50 12.59
C GLU A 442 -10.50 34.43 11.61
N TRP A 443 -9.58 33.48 11.82
CA TRP A 443 -8.42 33.33 10.94
C TRP A 443 -8.79 32.90 9.51
N VAL A 444 -9.69 31.92 9.33
CA VAL A 444 -10.14 31.49 8.00
C VAL A 444 -10.97 32.59 7.31
N ALA A 445 -11.67 33.45 8.07
CA ALA A 445 -12.34 34.62 7.50
C ALA A 445 -11.35 35.63 6.92
N MET A 446 -10.30 36.01 7.68
CA MET A 446 -9.22 36.88 7.17
C MET A 446 -8.51 36.28 5.94
N VAL A 447 -8.35 34.95 5.91
CA VAL A 447 -7.81 34.23 4.76
C VAL A 447 -8.72 34.35 3.54
N PHE A 448 -10.01 34.08 3.71
CA PHE A 448 -11.01 34.15 2.62
C PHE A 448 -11.11 35.55 2.01
N GLU A 449 -11.10 36.59 2.85
CA GLU A 449 -11.08 38.00 2.41
C GLU A 449 -9.81 38.36 1.65
N LYS A 450 -8.65 37.85 2.08
CA LYS A 450 -7.36 38.10 1.44
C LYS A 450 -7.17 37.30 0.14
N THR A 451 -7.76 36.11 0.02
CA THR A 451 -7.71 35.31 -1.21
C THR A 451 -8.54 35.96 -2.32
N ARG A 452 -7.86 36.51 -3.33
CA ARG A 452 -8.51 36.86 -4.59
C ARG A 452 -8.95 35.56 -5.26
N GLY A 453 -10.13 35.58 -5.88
CA GLY A 453 -10.78 34.38 -6.42
C GLY A 453 -11.44 34.68 -7.74
N GLU A 454 -10.63 35.22 -8.65
CA GLU A 454 -11.06 35.83 -9.91
C GLU A 454 -10.46 35.07 -11.11
N ASP A 455 -9.23 34.55 -10.98
CA ASP A 455 -8.58 33.68 -11.97
C ASP A 455 -8.71 32.18 -11.61
N GLY A 456 -8.95 31.36 -12.63
CA GLY A 456 -9.25 29.92 -12.54
C GLY A 456 -8.07 29.01 -12.16
N GLY A 457 -7.45 29.23 -11.00
CA GLY A 457 -6.31 28.43 -10.50
C GLY A 457 -6.45 27.98 -9.04
N GLU A 458 -5.33 27.58 -8.44
CA GLU A 458 -5.26 27.07 -7.06
C GLU A 458 -5.82 28.04 -6.01
N GLU A 459 -5.77 29.35 -6.27
CA GLU A 459 -6.38 30.38 -5.43
C GLU A 459 -7.89 30.17 -5.24
N ASN A 460 -8.59 29.73 -6.30
CA ASN A 460 -10.01 29.41 -6.24
C ASN A 460 -10.27 28.13 -5.43
N GLU A 461 -9.41 27.12 -5.54
CA GLU A 461 -9.52 25.91 -4.70
C GLU A 461 -9.36 26.24 -3.22
N VAL A 462 -8.32 27.01 -2.88
CA VAL A 462 -8.07 27.52 -1.51
C VAL A 462 -9.26 28.35 -1.02
N LYS A 463 -9.82 29.23 -1.86
CA LYS A 463 -10.96 30.07 -1.50
C LYS A 463 -12.25 29.29 -1.29
N MET A 464 -12.55 28.33 -2.17
CA MET A 464 -13.70 27.42 -2.01
C MET A 464 -13.56 26.57 -0.74
N LEU A 465 -12.34 26.13 -0.42
CA LEU A 465 -12.06 25.40 0.82
C LEU A 465 -12.21 26.26 2.07
N ALA A 466 -11.71 27.49 2.05
CA ALA A 466 -11.88 28.44 3.14
C ALA A 466 -13.38 28.73 3.39
N ALA A 467 -14.17 28.95 2.33
CA ALA A 467 -15.61 29.10 2.42
C ALA A 467 -16.29 27.83 2.99
N GLY A 468 -15.86 26.64 2.54
CA GLY A 468 -16.38 25.37 3.03
C GLY A 468 -16.15 25.13 4.52
N VAL A 469 -14.93 25.40 4.99
CA VAL A 469 -14.57 25.33 6.41
C VAL A 469 -15.37 26.36 7.21
N LEU A 470 -15.49 27.61 6.74
CA LEU A 470 -16.26 28.66 7.42
C LEU A 470 -17.74 28.31 7.58
N ILE A 471 -18.38 27.77 6.54
CA ILE A 471 -19.80 27.41 6.60
C ILE A 471 -20.01 26.21 7.54
N ARG A 472 -19.13 25.19 7.51
CA ARG A 472 -19.20 24.07 8.47
C ARG A 472 -18.99 24.50 9.92
N LEU A 473 -18.05 25.42 10.18
CA LEU A 473 -17.87 25.99 11.52
C LEU A 473 -19.09 26.83 11.93
N GLY A 474 -19.68 27.59 11.00
CA GLY A 474 -20.94 28.32 11.20
C GLY A 474 -22.09 27.40 11.60
N GLU A 475 -22.38 26.37 10.78
CA GLU A 475 -23.39 25.34 11.07
C GLU A 475 -23.20 24.71 12.46
N ALA A 476 -21.96 24.40 12.85
CA ALA A 476 -21.65 23.79 14.14
C ALA A 476 -21.95 24.74 15.31
N ILE A 477 -21.54 26.02 15.18
CA ILE A 477 -21.82 27.06 16.17
C ILE A 477 -23.33 27.32 16.29
N GLU A 478 -24.04 27.44 15.17
CA GLU A 478 -25.50 27.68 15.15
C GLU A 478 -26.28 26.52 15.77
N ARG A 479 -25.92 25.26 15.44
CA ARG A 479 -26.51 24.07 16.08
C ARG A 479 -26.26 24.06 17.59
N TYR A 480 -25.09 24.47 18.04
CA TYR A 480 -24.76 24.55 19.46
C TYR A 480 -25.50 25.69 20.17
N GLN A 481 -25.60 26.87 19.55
CA GLN A 481 -26.38 28.00 20.07
C GLN A 481 -27.87 27.68 20.16
N ALA A 482 -28.44 27.06 19.12
CA ALA A 482 -29.84 26.63 19.11
C ALA A 482 -30.13 25.59 20.21
N LEU A 483 -29.18 24.69 20.49
CA LEU A 483 -29.28 23.74 21.60
C LEU A 483 -29.25 24.47 22.95
N LEU A 484 -28.30 25.38 23.17
CA LEU A 484 -28.22 26.18 24.42
C LEU A 484 -29.49 27.01 24.63
N MET A 485 -30.06 27.61 23.57
CA MET A 485 -31.34 28.32 23.65
C MET A 485 -32.51 27.38 23.96
N GLY A 486 -32.52 26.17 23.39
CA GLY A 486 -33.51 25.13 23.70
C GLY A 486 -33.44 24.67 25.16
N ASP A 487 -32.24 24.40 25.66
CA ASP A 487 -32.01 24.03 27.07
C ASP A 487 -32.48 25.17 28.00
N LEU A 488 -32.14 26.43 27.69
CA LEU A 488 -32.60 27.61 28.46
C LEU A 488 -34.13 27.79 28.48
N VAL A 489 -34.82 27.48 27.38
CA VAL A 489 -36.29 27.51 27.32
C VAL A 489 -36.91 26.34 28.09
N GLY A 490 -36.23 25.19 28.19
CA GLY A 490 -36.69 24.03 28.96
C GLY A 490 -36.61 24.17 30.49
N PHE A 491 -36.07 25.28 31.01
CA PHE A 491 -36.01 25.59 32.45
C PHE A 491 -37.08 26.60 32.91
N GLN A 492 -38.03 26.99 32.06
CA GLN A 492 -39.22 27.79 32.39
C GLN A 492 -40.49 26.93 32.48
#